data_AF-A0A1J3G108-F1
#
_entry.id   AF-A0A1J3G108-F1
#
_cell.length_a   1.000
_cell.length_b   1.000
_cell.length_c   1.000
_cell.angle_alpha   90.00
_cell.angle_beta   90.00
_cell.angle_gamma   90.00
#
_symmetry.space_group_name_H-M   'P 1'
#
loop_
_entity.id
_entity.type
_entity.pdbx_description
1 polymer ?
#
loop_
_entity_poly.entity_id
_entity_poly.type
_entity_poly.pdbx_seq_one_letter_code
_entity_poly.pdbx_strand_id
1 'polypeptide(L)'
;EATTDVPLDLVPYLKIAMDGMRIPVTRFLESSKPDWILQDFAPYWLPPISRRLKCKTGFFSAFTAATLANLKPPGFDEYRTSPEDFLTPPKWVPFETPVAYKLYECRDIFKGIMAETTEGNIPDVDRMTGVISGSDAIILRSCYEYEAKWIELLQDLHQKPVIPVGVLPPKLEEKYEDTDTWLSIKAWLDSQKTKSVVHVSFGSEAKPSQTELNEIALGLELS
;
A
#
# COMPACT_ATOMS: atom_id res chain seq x y z
N GLU A 1 -15.04 -1.37 10.77
CA GLU A 1 -14.08 -0.50 11.44
C GLU A 1 -12.97 -0.21 10.45
N ALA A 2 -12.80 1.05 10.08
CA ALA A 2 -11.73 1.52 9.19
C ALA A 2 -10.54 1.99 10.02
N THR A 3 -9.35 2.06 9.41
CA THR A 3 -8.15 2.61 10.07
C THR A 3 -8.34 4.06 10.49
N THR A 4 -9.16 4.83 9.78
CA THR A 4 -9.54 6.20 10.17
C THR A 4 -10.26 6.31 11.50
N ASP A 5 -11.01 5.26 11.88
CA ASP A 5 -11.87 5.23 13.06
C ASP A 5 -11.05 5.02 14.35
N VAL A 6 -9.78 4.66 14.21
CA VAL A 6 -8.89 4.27 15.31
C VAL A 6 -7.69 5.25 15.38
N PRO A 7 -7.29 5.70 16.59
CA PRO A 7 -6.03 6.42 16.77
C PRO A 7 -4.82 5.66 16.22
N LEU A 8 -3.83 6.37 15.67
CA LEU A 8 -2.68 5.75 14.99
C LEU A 8 -1.92 4.76 15.90
N ASP A 9 -1.78 5.10 17.18
CA ASP A 9 -1.15 4.28 18.22
C ASP A 9 -1.91 2.98 18.50
N LEU A 10 -3.20 2.92 18.16
CA LEU A 10 -4.06 1.75 18.33
C LEU A 10 -4.23 0.92 17.04
N VAL A 11 -3.73 1.37 15.89
CA VAL A 11 -3.74 0.62 14.62
C VAL A 11 -3.12 -0.79 14.75
N PRO A 12 -2.06 -1.04 15.55
CA PRO A 12 -1.58 -2.41 15.79
C PRO A 12 -2.65 -3.39 16.27
N TYR A 13 -3.62 -2.94 17.07
CA TYR A 13 -4.70 -3.80 17.58
C TYR A 13 -5.68 -4.23 16.48
N LEU A 14 -5.88 -3.41 15.44
CA LEU A 14 -6.66 -3.82 14.25
C LEU A 14 -6.00 -5.00 13.54
N LYS A 15 -4.66 -5.03 13.50
CA LYS A 15 -3.89 -6.13 12.89
C LYS A 15 -3.93 -7.40 13.76
N ILE A 16 -3.86 -7.24 15.08
CA ILE A 16 -4.07 -8.36 16.02
C ILE A 16 -5.48 -8.92 15.89
N ALA A 17 -6.51 -8.07 15.78
CA ALA A 17 -7.88 -8.50 15.54
C ALA A 17 -8.01 -9.25 14.20
N MET A 18 -7.35 -8.76 13.14
CA MET A 18 -7.25 -9.45 11.85
C MET A 18 -6.59 -10.83 11.99
N ASP A 19 -5.57 -10.98 12.83
CA ASP A 19 -4.97 -12.29 13.12
C ASP A 19 -5.94 -13.24 13.85
N GLY A 20 -6.80 -12.70 14.71
CA GLY A 20 -7.89 -13.43 15.35
C GLY A 20 -8.90 -14.02 14.35
N MET A 21 -9.01 -13.47 13.14
CA MET A 21 -9.89 -13.96 12.09
C MET A 21 -9.43 -15.28 11.44
N ARG A 22 -8.24 -15.78 11.80
CA ARG A 22 -7.67 -17.01 11.24
C ARG A 22 -8.63 -18.21 11.26
N ILE A 23 -9.26 -18.47 12.41
CA ILE A 23 -10.18 -19.62 12.57
C ILE A 23 -11.45 -19.44 11.74
N PRO A 24 -12.23 -18.34 11.86
CA PRO A 24 -13.45 -18.18 11.08
C PRO A 24 -13.18 -18.14 9.57
N VAL A 25 -12.10 -17.49 9.12
CA VAL A 25 -11.72 -17.48 7.70
C VAL A 25 -11.35 -18.88 7.21
N THR A 26 -10.60 -19.66 8.00
CA THR A 26 -10.28 -21.05 7.63
C THR A 26 -11.56 -21.88 7.41
N ARG A 27 -12.51 -21.80 8.35
CA ARG A 27 -13.79 -22.53 8.25
C ARG A 27 -14.61 -22.09 7.03
N PHE A 28 -14.60 -20.78 6.74
CA PHE A 28 -15.26 -20.24 5.56
C PHE A 28 -14.63 -20.76 4.26
N LEU A 29 -13.31 -20.84 4.18
CA LEU A 29 -12.62 -21.35 3.00
C LEU A 29 -12.83 -22.86 2.80
N GLU A 30 -12.90 -23.63 3.90
CA GLU A 30 -13.23 -25.05 3.86
C GLU A 30 -14.64 -25.32 3.29
N SER A 31 -15.60 -24.44 3.59
CA SER A 31 -16.99 -24.58 3.11
C SER A 31 -17.20 -24.01 1.71
N SER A 32 -16.64 -22.85 1.41
CA SER A 32 -16.83 -22.14 0.14
C SER A 32 -16.00 -22.72 -1.02
N LYS A 33 -14.85 -23.35 -0.73
CA LYS A 33 -13.97 -24.01 -1.71
C LYS A 33 -13.64 -23.13 -2.93
N PRO A 34 -13.07 -21.92 -2.72
CA PRO A 34 -12.73 -21.06 -3.84
C PRO A 34 -11.55 -21.62 -4.64
N ASP A 35 -11.51 -21.32 -5.94
CA ASP A 35 -10.34 -21.64 -6.78
C ASP A 35 -9.16 -20.70 -6.48
N TRP A 36 -9.46 -19.43 -6.20
CA TRP A 36 -8.49 -18.37 -5.93
C TRP A 36 -8.88 -17.52 -4.73
N ILE A 37 -7.88 -17.10 -3.97
CA ILE A 37 -7.98 -16.10 -2.92
C ILE A 37 -7.08 -14.92 -3.28
N LEU A 38 -7.67 -13.74 -3.42
CA LEU A 38 -6.92 -12.49 -3.49
C LEU A 38 -6.86 -11.90 -2.08
N GLN A 39 -5.65 -11.63 -1.59
CA GLN A 39 -5.43 -11.21 -0.21
C GLN A 39 -4.57 -9.96 -0.14
N ASP A 40 -4.85 -9.15 0.87
CA ASP A 40 -4.02 -8.03 1.31
C ASP A 40 -2.75 -8.54 2.03
N PHE A 41 -1.87 -7.65 2.48
CA PHE A 41 -0.64 -8.01 3.19
C PHE A 41 -0.89 -8.41 4.66
N ALA A 42 -1.95 -7.89 5.28
CA ALA A 42 -2.22 -8.11 6.70
C ALA A 42 -2.36 -9.59 7.11
N PRO A 43 -3.14 -10.45 6.39
CA PRO A 43 -3.34 -11.86 6.76
C PRO A 43 -2.17 -12.78 6.35
N TYR A 44 -0.97 -12.54 6.89
CA TYR A 44 0.23 -13.35 6.65
C TYR A 44 0.09 -14.85 6.99
N TRP A 45 -0.89 -15.20 7.82
CA TRP A 45 -1.23 -16.56 8.22
C TRP A 45 -2.07 -17.32 7.18
N LEU A 46 -2.58 -16.64 6.13
CA LEU A 46 -3.49 -17.21 5.14
C LEU A 46 -2.80 -18.07 4.06
N PRO A 47 -1.61 -17.72 3.51
CA PRO A 47 -0.89 -18.59 2.56
C PRO A 47 -0.66 -20.06 2.99
N PRO A 48 -0.27 -20.39 4.24
CA PRO A 48 -0.14 -21.80 4.63
C PRO A 48 -1.50 -22.52 4.71
N ILE A 49 -2.59 -21.79 4.96
CA ILE A 49 -3.95 -22.35 5.03
C ILE A 49 -4.48 -22.64 3.63
N SER A 50 -4.36 -21.69 2.70
CA SER A 50 -4.75 -21.87 1.30
C SER A 50 -4.02 -23.06 0.66
N ARG A 51 -2.72 -23.23 0.93
CA ARG A 51 -1.92 -24.37 0.48
C ARG A 51 -2.48 -25.70 0.98
N ARG A 52 -2.85 -25.80 2.27
CA ARG A 52 -3.48 -27.01 2.84
C ARG A 52 -4.81 -27.32 2.16
N LEU A 53 -5.58 -26.27 1.85
CA LEU A 53 -6.86 -26.38 1.16
C LEU A 53 -6.72 -26.55 -0.37
N LYS A 54 -5.48 -26.57 -0.89
CA LYS A 54 -5.17 -26.65 -2.33
C LYS A 54 -5.79 -25.51 -3.16
N CYS A 55 -5.96 -24.35 -2.54
CA CYS A 55 -6.47 -23.13 -3.17
C CYS A 55 -5.32 -22.23 -3.63
N LYS A 56 -5.46 -21.61 -4.81
CA LYS A 56 -4.48 -20.65 -5.33
C LYS A 56 -4.60 -19.30 -4.64
N THR A 57 -3.48 -18.59 -4.54
CA THR A 57 -3.40 -17.30 -3.85
C THR A 57 -2.72 -16.24 -4.68
N GLY A 58 -3.30 -15.03 -4.69
CA GLY A 58 -2.67 -13.83 -5.24
C GLY A 58 -2.52 -12.77 -4.15
N PHE A 59 -1.32 -12.23 -3.96
CA PHE A 59 -1.14 -11.02 -3.18
C PHE A 59 -1.63 -9.84 -4.01
N PHE A 60 -2.72 -9.19 -3.60
CA PHE A 60 -3.19 -7.98 -4.25
C PHE A 60 -2.59 -6.76 -3.56
N SER A 61 -1.68 -6.07 -4.24
CA SER A 61 -1.01 -4.89 -3.72
C SER A 61 -1.66 -3.61 -4.22
N ALA A 62 -2.03 -2.74 -3.28
CA ALA A 62 -2.35 -1.35 -3.55
C ALA A 62 -1.09 -0.47 -3.73
N PHE A 63 0.09 -0.99 -3.37
CA PHE A 63 1.37 -0.30 -3.56
C PHE A 63 1.91 -0.46 -4.99
N THR A 64 2.75 0.48 -5.39
CA THR A 64 3.43 0.47 -6.69
C THR A 64 4.45 -0.66 -6.80
N ALA A 65 4.78 -1.06 -8.03
CA ALA A 65 5.82 -2.06 -8.28
C ALA A 65 7.17 -1.59 -7.71
N ALA A 66 7.49 -0.31 -7.88
CA ALA A 66 8.70 0.29 -7.34
C ALA A 66 8.78 0.18 -5.81
N THR A 67 7.67 0.41 -5.10
CA THR A 67 7.63 0.29 -3.63
C THR A 67 7.93 -1.15 -3.20
N LEU A 68 7.26 -2.13 -3.80
CA LEU A 68 7.49 -3.53 -3.46
C LEU A 68 8.90 -4.02 -3.83
N ALA A 69 9.44 -3.60 -4.98
CA ALA A 69 10.79 -3.97 -5.39
C ALA A 69 11.88 -3.31 -4.53
N ASN A 70 11.55 -2.27 -3.77
CA ASN A 70 12.44 -1.66 -2.77
C ASN A 70 12.31 -2.32 -1.38
N LEU A 71 11.28 -3.16 -1.14
CA LEU A 71 11.24 -4.01 0.04
C LEU A 71 12.33 -5.08 -0.04
N LYS A 72 12.76 -5.60 1.11
CA LYS A 72 13.81 -6.61 1.19
C LYS A 72 13.34 -7.90 0.48
N PRO A 73 13.99 -8.32 -0.62
CA PRO A 73 13.69 -9.62 -1.20
C PRO A 73 14.25 -10.74 -0.32
N PRO A 74 13.74 -11.97 -0.45
CA PRO A 74 14.26 -13.12 0.29
C PRO A 74 15.80 -13.24 0.16
N GLY A 75 16.48 -13.44 1.30
CA GLY A 75 17.94 -13.59 1.35
C GLY A 75 18.73 -12.29 1.53
N PHE A 76 18.07 -11.17 1.80
CA PHE A 76 18.70 -9.87 2.08
C PHE A 76 18.36 -9.31 3.47
N ASP A 77 18.08 -10.19 4.44
CA ASP A 77 17.59 -9.82 5.77
C ASP A 77 18.52 -8.82 6.49
N GLU A 78 19.84 -9.03 6.38
CA GLU A 78 20.89 -8.21 7.00
C GLU A 78 21.26 -6.93 6.21
N TYR A 79 20.61 -6.67 5.07
CA TYR A 79 20.89 -5.49 4.25
C TYR A 79 19.76 -4.46 4.38
N ARG A 80 20.10 -3.16 4.33
CA ARG A 80 19.17 -2.02 4.53
C ARG A 80 18.41 -2.11 5.86
N THR A 81 19.12 -1.96 6.96
CA THR A 81 18.57 -2.10 8.33
C THR A 81 18.33 -0.75 9.01
N SER A 82 18.72 0.36 8.39
CA SER A 82 18.52 1.72 8.89
C SER A 82 17.78 2.61 7.88
N PRO A 83 17.08 3.68 8.32
CA PRO A 83 16.45 4.65 7.44
C PRO A 83 17.39 5.23 6.38
N GLU A 84 18.64 5.46 6.73
CA GLU A 84 19.68 6.03 5.87
C GLU A 84 20.02 5.12 4.68
N ASP A 85 19.90 3.81 4.86
CA ASP A 85 20.14 2.84 3.78
C ASP A 85 19.10 2.95 2.66
N PHE A 86 17.94 3.57 2.93
CA PHE A 86 16.86 3.76 1.97
C PHE A 86 16.98 5.03 1.12
N LEU A 87 17.98 5.87 1.41
CA LEU A 87 18.28 7.10 0.66
C LEU A 87 18.96 6.83 -0.69
N THR A 88 19.34 5.59 -0.96
CA THR A 88 19.95 5.17 -2.21
C THR A 88 19.20 3.98 -2.81
N PRO A 89 19.23 3.79 -4.14
CA PRO A 89 18.67 2.60 -4.76
C PRO A 89 19.33 1.32 -4.22
N PRO A 90 18.57 0.24 -3.99
CA PRO A 90 19.14 -1.00 -3.48
C PRO A 90 20.00 -1.70 -4.53
N LYS A 91 21.00 -2.46 -4.08
CA LYS A 91 21.98 -3.13 -4.95
C LYS A 91 21.41 -4.12 -5.98
N TRP A 92 20.18 -4.59 -5.80
CA TRP A 92 19.51 -5.49 -6.75
C TRP A 92 18.74 -4.75 -7.84
N VAL A 93 18.68 -3.42 -7.81
CA VAL A 93 18.12 -2.62 -8.91
C VAL A 93 19.23 -2.44 -9.96
N PRO A 94 19.14 -3.10 -11.13
CA PRO A 94 20.25 -3.14 -12.10
C PRO A 94 20.25 -1.94 -13.06
N PHE A 95 19.39 -0.95 -12.83
CA PHE A 95 19.17 0.19 -13.72
C PHE A 95 19.27 1.51 -12.96
N GLU A 96 19.68 2.57 -13.65
CA GLU A 96 19.68 3.92 -13.11
C GLU A 96 18.25 4.38 -12.81
N THR A 97 18.03 4.94 -11.63
CA THR A 97 16.73 5.44 -11.20
C THR A 97 16.89 6.59 -10.20
N PRO A 98 16.09 7.66 -10.33
CA PRO A 98 16.01 8.70 -9.31
C PRO A 98 15.10 8.31 -8.13
N VAL A 99 14.43 7.15 -8.21
CA VAL A 99 13.52 6.66 -7.16
C VAL A 99 14.35 6.20 -5.96
N ALA A 100 14.44 7.08 -4.97
CA ALA A 100 14.99 6.82 -3.65
C ALA A 100 14.14 7.58 -2.62
N TYR A 101 14.10 7.08 -1.39
CA TYR A 101 13.40 7.76 -0.32
C TYR A 101 14.18 8.97 0.16
N LYS A 102 13.47 9.99 0.62
CA LYS A 102 14.06 11.09 1.38
C LYS A 102 14.07 10.71 2.86
N LEU A 103 14.99 11.31 3.62
CA LEU A 103 15.18 10.96 5.04
C LEU A 103 13.89 11.13 5.87
N TYR A 104 13.09 12.15 5.58
CA TYR A 104 11.82 12.34 6.28
C TYR A 104 10.80 11.25 5.93
N GLU A 105 10.78 10.76 4.69
CA GLU A 105 9.91 9.66 4.25
C GLU A 105 10.35 8.34 4.89
N CYS A 106 11.67 8.08 4.94
CA CYS A 106 12.21 6.87 5.58
C CYS A 106 11.82 6.78 7.05
N ARG A 107 11.83 7.90 7.79
CA ARG A 107 11.51 7.89 9.23
C ARG A 107 10.09 7.40 9.49
N ASP A 108 9.14 7.82 8.69
CA ASP A 108 7.73 7.43 8.85
C ASP A 108 7.50 5.99 8.38
N ILE A 109 8.15 5.58 7.28
CA ILE A 109 8.16 4.18 6.83
C ILE A 109 8.75 3.27 7.90
N PHE A 110 9.85 3.66 8.55
CA PHE A 110 10.46 2.82 9.57
C PHE A 110 9.63 2.76 10.86
N LYS A 111 8.95 3.83 11.23
CA LYS A 111 8.03 3.84 12.39
C LYS A 111 6.76 3.02 12.13
N GLY A 112 6.26 2.99 10.89
CA GLY A 112 5.02 2.29 10.55
C GLY A 112 5.26 0.84 10.10
N ILE A 113 6.09 0.67 9.09
CA ILE A 113 6.23 -0.59 8.33
C ILE A 113 7.30 -1.50 8.93
N MET A 114 8.44 -0.92 9.34
CA MET A 114 9.62 -1.67 9.81
C MET A 114 9.73 -1.77 11.34
N ALA A 115 8.87 -1.07 12.09
CA ALA A 115 9.00 -0.98 13.54
C ALA A 115 8.71 -2.33 14.20
N GLU A 116 9.54 -2.68 15.19
CA GLU A 116 9.21 -3.72 16.15
C GLU A 116 7.91 -3.32 16.86
N THR A 117 6.99 -4.27 16.97
CA THR A 117 5.66 -3.95 17.45
C THR A 117 5.55 -4.13 18.97
N THR A 118 4.55 -3.49 19.57
CA THR A 118 4.13 -3.72 20.94
C THR A 118 3.29 -5.00 21.05
N GLU A 119 3.40 -5.69 22.18
CA GLU A 119 2.48 -6.77 22.60
C GLU A 119 2.36 -7.97 21.62
N GLY A 120 3.42 -8.28 20.88
CA GLY A 120 3.50 -9.50 20.05
C GLY A 120 2.83 -9.39 18.68
N ASN A 121 2.53 -8.18 18.22
CA ASN A 121 2.14 -7.95 16.83
C ASN A 121 3.32 -8.28 15.87
N ILE A 122 3.02 -8.54 14.60
CA ILE A 122 4.04 -8.80 13.58
C ILE A 122 4.28 -7.51 12.77
N PRO A 123 5.54 -7.09 12.55
CA PRO A 123 5.86 -5.94 11.69
C PRO A 123 5.22 -6.06 10.31
N ASP A 124 4.80 -4.94 9.71
CA ASP A 124 4.11 -4.97 8.42
C ASP A 124 5.01 -5.50 7.30
N VAL A 125 6.32 -5.20 7.35
CA VAL A 125 7.29 -5.76 6.41
C VAL A 125 7.32 -7.28 6.47
N ASP A 126 7.23 -7.87 7.66
CA ASP A 126 7.23 -9.32 7.84
C ASP A 126 5.92 -9.93 7.37
N ARG A 127 4.79 -9.24 7.63
CA ARG A 127 3.48 -9.63 7.09
C ARG A 127 3.49 -9.64 5.56
N MET A 128 3.95 -8.55 4.93
CA MET A 128 4.11 -8.42 3.48
C MET A 128 5.02 -9.51 2.93
N THR A 129 6.21 -9.72 3.54
CA THR A 129 7.17 -10.73 3.11
C THR A 129 6.57 -12.13 3.17
N GLY A 130 5.84 -12.45 4.25
CA GLY A 130 5.13 -13.72 4.41
C GLY A 130 4.05 -13.94 3.36
N VAL A 131 3.23 -12.93 3.09
CA VAL A 131 2.17 -12.99 2.06
C VAL A 131 2.76 -13.11 0.66
N ILE A 132 3.72 -12.25 0.31
CA ILE A 132 4.37 -12.26 -1.01
C ILE A 132 5.03 -13.61 -1.24
N SER A 133 5.84 -14.09 -0.29
CA SER A 133 6.55 -15.37 -0.41
C SER A 133 5.58 -16.55 -0.52
N GLY A 134 4.50 -16.51 0.28
CA GLY A 134 3.51 -17.58 0.34
C GLY A 134 2.51 -17.64 -0.83
N SER A 135 2.34 -16.54 -1.59
CA SER A 135 1.37 -16.45 -2.68
C SER A 135 1.87 -17.05 -4.00
N ASP A 136 0.96 -17.54 -4.84
CA ASP A 136 1.26 -18.07 -6.18
C ASP A 136 1.54 -16.96 -7.20
N ALA A 137 0.96 -15.77 -7.02
CA ALA A 137 1.16 -14.62 -7.89
C ALA A 137 1.14 -13.30 -7.10
N ILE A 138 1.73 -12.25 -7.69
CA ILE A 138 1.62 -10.86 -7.22
C ILE A 138 0.71 -10.12 -8.20
N ILE A 139 -0.36 -9.50 -7.70
CA ILE A 139 -1.32 -8.73 -8.48
C ILE A 139 -1.13 -7.26 -8.11
N LEU A 140 -0.87 -6.42 -9.10
CA LEU A 140 -0.49 -5.02 -8.89
C LEU A 140 -1.53 -4.07 -9.47
N ARG A 141 -1.91 -3.07 -8.68
CA ARG A 141 -2.59 -1.87 -9.18
C ARG A 141 -1.60 -0.96 -9.93
N SER A 142 -1.15 -1.41 -11.09
CA SER A 142 -0.18 -0.71 -11.95
C SER A 142 -0.33 -1.17 -13.41
N CYS A 143 0.49 -0.63 -14.31
CA CYS A 143 0.58 -1.04 -15.72
C CYS A 143 2.01 -0.94 -16.26
N TYR A 144 2.29 -1.65 -17.36
CA TYR A 144 3.63 -1.67 -17.96
C TYR A 144 4.06 -0.29 -18.49
N GLU A 145 3.12 0.50 -19.02
CA GLU A 145 3.36 1.85 -19.52
C GLU A 145 3.90 2.79 -18.43
N TYR A 146 3.62 2.49 -17.15
CA TYR A 146 4.03 3.28 -16.01
C TYR A 146 5.24 2.70 -15.26
N GLU A 147 5.30 1.37 -15.07
CA GLU A 147 6.29 0.73 -14.19
C GLU A 147 7.02 -0.50 -14.79
N ALA A 148 7.14 -0.63 -16.11
CA ALA A 148 7.70 -1.83 -16.77
C ALA A 148 8.97 -2.40 -16.11
N LYS A 149 10.03 -1.59 -15.95
CA LYS A 149 11.31 -2.04 -15.35
C LYS A 149 11.15 -2.55 -13.92
N TRP A 150 10.24 -1.96 -13.14
CA TRP A 150 9.98 -2.36 -11.77
C TRP A 150 9.15 -3.63 -11.69
N ILE A 151 8.19 -3.81 -12.60
CA ILE A 151 7.38 -5.03 -12.73
C ILE A 151 8.27 -6.22 -13.10
N GLU A 152 9.15 -6.03 -14.09
CA GLU A 152 10.15 -7.03 -14.50
C GLU A 152 11.09 -7.39 -13.34
N LEU A 153 11.64 -6.38 -12.67
CA LEU A 153 12.49 -6.61 -11.50
C LEU A 153 11.75 -7.36 -10.38
N LEU A 154 10.49 -7.01 -10.09
CA LEU A 154 9.71 -7.68 -9.05
C LEU A 154 9.47 -9.17 -9.38
N GLN A 155 9.26 -9.47 -10.67
CA GLN A 155 9.14 -10.84 -11.16
C GLN A 155 10.46 -11.61 -11.00
N ASP A 156 11.59 -10.97 -11.29
CA ASP A 156 12.93 -11.56 -11.10
C ASP A 156 13.27 -11.76 -9.62
N LEU A 157 12.87 -10.84 -8.74
CA LEU A 157 13.15 -10.96 -7.30
C LEU A 157 12.35 -12.08 -6.64
N HIS A 158 11.09 -12.26 -7.03
CA HIS A 158 10.19 -13.21 -6.38
C HIS A 158 9.96 -14.52 -7.16
N GLN A 159 10.49 -14.61 -8.39
CA GLN A 159 10.43 -15.79 -9.24
C GLN A 159 9.00 -16.33 -9.41
N LYS A 160 8.03 -15.42 -9.57
CA LYS A 160 6.60 -15.74 -9.70
C LYS A 160 5.88 -14.72 -10.59
N PRO A 161 4.72 -15.08 -11.18
CA PRO A 161 3.97 -14.15 -12.03
C PRO A 161 3.65 -12.84 -11.30
N VAL A 162 3.96 -11.72 -11.95
CA VAL A 162 3.53 -10.38 -11.55
C VAL A 162 2.53 -9.88 -12.57
N ILE A 163 1.29 -9.65 -12.13
CA ILE A 163 0.16 -9.35 -13.00
C ILE A 163 -0.31 -7.92 -12.72
N PRO A 164 0.04 -6.94 -13.57
CA PRO A 164 -0.55 -5.62 -13.51
C PRO A 164 -2.03 -5.66 -13.95
N VAL A 165 -2.92 -5.05 -13.17
CA VAL A 165 -4.37 -5.00 -13.44
C VAL A 165 -4.86 -3.58 -13.76
N GLY A 166 -3.94 -2.68 -14.12
CA GLY A 166 -4.22 -1.28 -14.41
C GLY A 166 -4.31 -0.43 -13.13
N VAL A 167 -4.59 0.87 -13.32
CA VAL A 167 -4.66 1.85 -12.22
C VAL A 167 -5.99 1.82 -11.46
N LEU A 168 -6.92 0.95 -11.86
CA LEU A 168 -8.24 0.75 -11.25
C LEU A 168 -8.93 2.08 -10.89
N PRO A 169 -9.20 2.96 -11.88
CA PRO A 169 -9.88 4.21 -11.60
C PRO A 169 -11.32 3.93 -11.15
N PRO A 170 -11.96 4.87 -10.42
CA PRO A 170 -13.39 4.81 -10.15
C PRO A 170 -14.18 4.59 -11.45
N LYS A 171 -15.28 3.85 -11.36
CA LYS A 171 -16.12 3.59 -12.54
C LYS A 171 -16.73 4.91 -13.01
N LEU A 172 -16.64 5.21 -14.30
CA LEU A 172 -17.22 6.42 -14.90
C LEU A 172 -18.76 6.50 -14.73
N GLU A 173 -19.39 5.35 -14.48
CA GLU A 173 -20.84 5.20 -14.31
C GLU A 173 -21.29 5.43 -12.86
N GLU A 174 -20.37 5.51 -11.88
CA GLU A 174 -20.70 5.90 -10.52
C GLU A 174 -21.12 7.36 -10.51
N LYS A 175 -22.44 7.57 -10.51
CA LYS A 175 -23.04 8.88 -10.29
C LYS A 175 -23.06 9.13 -8.79
N TYR A 176 -22.18 10.01 -8.33
CA TYR A 176 -22.34 10.62 -7.02
C TYR A 176 -23.52 11.60 -7.09
N GLU A 177 -24.34 11.65 -6.04
CA GLU A 177 -25.42 12.63 -5.98
C GLU A 177 -24.83 14.05 -6.05
N ASP A 178 -25.42 14.88 -6.90
CA ASP A 178 -25.09 16.29 -6.96
C ASP A 178 -25.55 16.97 -5.66
N THR A 179 -24.63 17.05 -4.70
CA THR A 179 -24.84 17.83 -3.48
C THR A 179 -24.78 19.32 -3.83
N ASP A 180 -25.54 20.15 -3.09
CA ASP A 180 -25.50 21.62 -3.25
C ASP A 180 -24.06 22.16 -3.13
N THR A 181 -23.24 21.54 -2.27
CA THR A 181 -21.82 21.83 -2.13
C THR A 181 -21.03 21.53 -3.40
N TRP A 182 -21.22 20.34 -4.00
CA TRP A 182 -20.54 19.97 -5.25
C TRP A 182 -20.95 20.90 -6.40
N LEU A 183 -22.24 21.21 -6.53
CA LEU A 183 -22.74 22.13 -7.56
C LEU A 183 -22.11 23.52 -7.44
N SER A 184 -21.95 24.02 -6.21
CA SER A 184 -21.29 25.30 -5.93
C SER A 184 -19.80 25.27 -6.29
N ILE A 185 -19.08 24.22 -5.89
CA ILE A 185 -17.65 24.04 -6.23
C ILE A 185 -17.47 23.95 -7.74
N LYS A 186 -18.32 23.17 -8.43
CA LYS A 186 -18.28 23.03 -9.88
C LYS A 186 -18.49 24.36 -10.58
N ALA A 187 -19.51 25.13 -10.18
CA ALA A 187 -19.75 26.45 -10.75
C ALA A 187 -18.58 27.41 -10.53
N TRP A 188 -17.95 27.36 -9.35
CA TRP A 188 -16.74 28.14 -9.08
C TRP A 188 -15.57 27.70 -9.97
N LEU A 189 -15.31 26.40 -10.11
CA LEU A 189 -14.26 25.86 -10.99
C LEU A 189 -14.47 26.24 -12.46
N ASP A 190 -15.71 26.15 -12.95
CA ASP A 190 -16.09 26.52 -14.34
C ASP A 190 -15.82 28.01 -14.64
N SER A 191 -15.76 28.86 -13.62
CA SER A 191 -15.45 30.30 -13.76
C SER A 191 -13.95 30.62 -13.79
N GLN A 192 -13.08 29.67 -13.45
CA GLN A 192 -11.62 29.87 -13.40
C GLN A 192 -10.97 29.67 -14.76
N LYS A 193 -9.76 30.22 -14.95
CA LYS A 193 -8.98 29.97 -16.16
C LYS A 193 -8.51 28.52 -16.20
N THR A 194 -8.40 27.95 -17.40
CA THR A 194 -7.85 26.60 -17.58
C THR A 194 -6.46 26.50 -16.94
N LYS A 195 -6.25 25.45 -16.12
CA LYS A 195 -4.99 25.19 -15.40
C LYS A 195 -4.58 26.30 -14.41
N SER A 196 -5.52 27.08 -13.85
CA SER A 196 -5.20 28.14 -12.87
C SER A 196 -5.52 27.79 -11.41
N VAL A 197 -6.08 26.62 -11.13
CA VAL A 197 -6.48 26.20 -9.77
C VAL A 197 -5.56 25.09 -9.30
N VAL A 198 -5.11 25.19 -8.05
CA VAL A 198 -4.40 24.12 -7.35
C VAL A 198 -5.39 23.33 -6.50
N HIS A 199 -5.44 22.01 -6.69
CA HIS A 199 -6.24 21.11 -5.85
C HIS A 199 -5.34 20.51 -4.77
N VAL A 200 -5.72 20.68 -3.50
CA VAL A 200 -5.00 20.15 -2.34
C VAL A 200 -5.90 19.15 -1.62
N SER A 201 -5.47 17.89 -1.53
CA SER A 201 -6.15 16.83 -0.81
C SER A 201 -5.13 15.83 -0.28
N PHE A 202 -5.28 15.43 0.98
CA PHE A 202 -4.37 14.50 1.68
C PHE A 202 -4.95 13.09 1.82
N GLY A 203 -6.15 12.85 1.28
CA GLY A 203 -6.91 11.63 1.52
C GLY A 203 -7.59 11.61 2.90
N SER A 204 -8.39 10.57 3.14
CA SER A 204 -9.18 10.42 4.38
C SER A 204 -8.36 9.95 5.59
N GLU A 205 -7.17 9.38 5.35
CA GLU A 205 -6.31 8.83 6.41
C GLU A 205 -5.38 9.87 7.03
N ALA A 206 -5.03 10.92 6.28
CA ALA A 206 -4.12 11.95 6.77
C ALA A 206 -4.81 12.85 7.80
N LYS A 207 -4.17 13.03 8.96
CA LYS A 207 -4.63 13.90 10.05
C LYS A 207 -3.57 14.98 10.33
N PRO A 208 -3.39 15.97 9.43
CA PRO A 208 -2.41 17.04 9.64
C PRO A 208 -2.73 17.82 10.93
N SER A 209 -1.68 18.16 11.67
CA SER A 209 -1.75 18.99 12.86
C SER A 209 -2.15 20.43 12.51
N GLN A 210 -2.61 21.19 13.51
CA GLN A 210 -2.93 22.61 13.31
C GLN A 210 -1.72 23.42 12.80
N THR A 211 -0.51 23.07 13.26
CA THR A 211 0.72 23.71 12.78
C THR A 211 0.95 23.42 11.30
N GLU A 212 0.83 22.16 10.87
CA GLU A 212 0.97 21.79 9.45
C GLU A 212 -0.09 22.48 8.59
N LEU A 213 -1.34 22.53 9.05
CA LEU A 213 -2.42 23.23 8.35
C LEU A 213 -2.15 24.74 8.20
N ASN A 214 -1.62 25.39 9.23
CA ASN A 214 -1.26 26.81 9.18
C ASN A 214 -0.14 27.07 8.16
N GLU A 215 0.90 26.22 8.14
CA GLU A 215 2.00 26.35 7.19
C GLU A 215 1.53 26.10 5.74
N ILE A 216 0.65 25.12 5.52
CA ILE A 216 0.02 24.87 4.21
C ILE A 216 -0.79 26.11 3.77
N ALA A 217 -1.60 26.67 4.66
CA ALA A 217 -2.42 27.85 4.36
C ALA A 217 -1.56 29.06 4.00
N LEU A 218 -0.50 29.33 4.78
CA LEU A 218 0.43 30.41 4.51
C LEU A 218 1.16 30.21 3.18
N GLY A 219 1.59 28.98 2.87
CA GLY A 219 2.23 28.66 1.60
C GLY A 219 1.32 28.89 0.39
N LEU A 220 0.03 28.57 0.52
CA LEU A 220 -0.97 28.82 -0.52
C LEU A 220 -1.29 30.30 -0.71
N GLU A 221 -1.28 31.09 0.37
CA GLU A 221 -1.49 32.55 0.29
C GLU A 221 -0.33 33.27 -0.41
N LEU A 222 0.89 32.74 -0.30
CA LEU A 222 2.10 33.31 -0.89
C LEU A 222 2.34 32.92 -2.37
N SER A 223 1.55 31.97 -2.92
CA SER A 223 1.73 31.40 -4.27
C SER A 223 0.91 32.12 -5.34
#